data_AF-A0A8T5LPJ9-F1
#
_entry.id   AF-A0A8T5LPJ9-F1
#
_cell.length_a   1.000
_cell.length_b   1.000
_cell.length_c   1.000
_cell.angle_alpha   90.00
_cell.angle_beta   90.00
_cell.angle_gamma   90.00
#
_symmetry.space_group_name_H-M   'P 1'
#
loop_
_entity.id
_entity.type
_entity.pdbx_description
1 polymer ?
#
loop_
_entity_poly.entity_id
_entity_poly.type
_entity_poly.pdbx_seq_one_letter_code
_entity_poly.pdbx_strand_id
1 'polypeptide(L)'
;MNHDIHHLNKRKRQHQKLAPYPHPDKWISFLDKLLVVVAAIGPLNNLPQIIKIYLYHNAAGVSPLSWLLYTIFDIPWIIYGAVHKEFPIVLAYVLWMITNSIVLIGALIY
;
A
#
# COMPACT_ATOMS: atom_id res chain seq x y z
N MET A 1 17.79 25.92 -20.51
CA MET A 1 17.23 24.85 -21.37
C MET A 1 16.49 23.86 -20.48
N ASN A 2 15.18 24.05 -20.24
CA ASN A 2 14.35 23.09 -19.47
C ASN A 2 12.87 23.12 -19.91
N HIS A 3 12.56 23.74 -21.06
CA HIS A 3 11.17 23.94 -21.49
C HIS A 3 10.61 22.75 -22.31
N ASP A 4 11.46 21.86 -22.83
CA ASP A 4 11.03 20.88 -23.84
C ASP A 4 10.54 19.52 -23.30
N ILE A 5 10.94 19.15 -22.08
CA ILE A 5 10.63 17.83 -21.50
C ILE A 5 9.16 17.69 -21.09
N HIS A 6 8.47 18.80 -20.83
CA HIS A 6 7.08 18.78 -20.40
C HIS A 6 6.11 18.37 -21.52
N HIS A 7 6.50 18.56 -22.78
CA HIS A 7 5.67 18.21 -23.95
C HIS A 7 5.77 16.73 -24.30
N LEU A 8 6.95 16.11 -24.09
CA LEU A 8 7.18 14.69 -24.38
C LEU A 8 6.30 13.77 -23.52
N ASN A 9 6.16 14.10 -22.23
CA ASN A 9 5.31 13.35 -21.30
C ASN A 9 3.81 13.48 -21.62
N LYS A 10 3.37 14.64 -22.15
CA LYS A 10 1.97 14.84 -22.59
C LYS A 10 1.65 14.02 -23.85
N ARG A 11 2.56 14.00 -24.82
CA ARG A 11 2.40 13.23 -26.07
C ARG A 11 2.36 11.73 -25.84
N LYS A 12 3.22 11.20 -24.95
CA LYS A 12 3.25 9.77 -24.62
C LYS A 12 1.92 9.29 -24.02
N ARG A 13 1.29 10.09 -23.17
CA ARG A 13 -0.02 9.77 -22.57
C ARG A 13 -1.17 9.84 -23.56
N GLN A 14 -1.20 10.86 -24.42
CA GLN A 14 -2.19 10.95 -25.51
C GLN A 14 -2.09 9.75 -26.46
N HIS A 15 -0.87 9.32 -26.80
CA HIS A 15 -0.65 8.14 -27.66
C HIS A 15 -1.12 6.84 -27.02
N GLN A 16 -0.99 6.71 -25.70
CA GLN A 16 -1.38 5.52 -24.94
C GLN A 16 -2.87 5.53 -24.53
N LYS A 17 -3.65 6.54 -24.97
CA LYS A 17 -5.05 6.78 -24.53
C LYS A 17 -5.21 6.80 -23.01
N LEU A 18 -4.15 7.16 -22.29
CA LEU A 18 -4.21 7.28 -20.84
C LEU A 18 -4.88 8.61 -20.49
N ALA A 19 -5.78 8.60 -19.50
CA ALA A 19 -6.32 9.83 -18.96
C ALA A 19 -5.16 10.76 -18.51
N PRO A 20 -5.24 12.06 -18.78
CA PRO A 20 -4.19 12.98 -18.32
C PRO A 20 -4.13 12.94 -16.80
N TYR A 21 -2.93 12.85 -16.23
CA TYR A 21 -2.73 13.05 -14.79
C TYR A 21 -2.09 14.43 -14.59
N PRO A 22 -2.65 15.29 -13.71
CA PRO A 22 -3.85 15.04 -12.91
C PRO A 22 -5.13 14.94 -13.74
N HIS A 23 -6.08 14.08 -13.31
CA HIS A 23 -7.35 13.86 -14.00
C HIS A 23 -8.11 15.19 -14.16
N PRO A 24 -8.76 15.46 -15.31
CA PRO A 24 -9.44 16.74 -15.56
C PRO A 24 -10.59 16.99 -14.57
N ASP A 25 -11.20 15.91 -14.07
CA ASP A 25 -12.10 15.96 -12.93
C ASP A 25 -11.32 16.13 -11.62
N LYS A 26 -11.56 17.25 -10.94
CA LYS A 26 -10.94 17.60 -9.64
C LYS A 26 -11.29 16.58 -8.55
N TRP A 27 -12.43 15.91 -8.64
CA TRP A 27 -12.84 14.88 -7.67
C TRP A 27 -11.93 13.65 -7.77
N ILE A 28 -11.66 13.19 -8.99
CA ILE A 28 -10.79 12.04 -9.24
C ILE A 28 -9.36 12.35 -8.82
N SER A 29 -8.84 13.54 -9.14
CA SER A 29 -7.50 13.94 -8.69
C SER A 29 -7.38 14.08 -7.16
N PHE A 30 -8.47 14.43 -6.47
CA PHE A 30 -8.49 14.44 -5.00
C PHE A 30 -8.47 13.02 -4.43
N LEU A 31 -9.29 12.12 -4.98
CA LEU A 31 -9.30 10.70 -4.61
C LEU A 31 -7.93 10.05 -4.81
N ASP A 32 -7.25 10.31 -5.93
CA ASP A 32 -5.89 9.80 -6.19
C ASP A 32 -4.90 10.19 -5.08
N LYS A 33 -4.92 11.46 -4.66
CA LYS A 33 -4.05 11.95 -3.58
C LYS A 33 -4.42 11.35 -2.24
N LEU A 34 -5.71 11.26 -1.94
CA LEU A 34 -6.21 10.66 -0.70
C LEU A 34 -5.81 9.19 -0.61
N LEU A 35 -5.93 8.43 -1.70
CA LEU A 35 -5.54 7.02 -1.76
C LEU A 35 -4.06 6.82 -1.49
N VAL A 36 -3.18 7.70 -2.00
CA VAL A 36 -1.73 7.63 -1.69
C VAL A 36 -1.47 7.87 -0.21
N VAL A 37 -2.18 8.81 0.42
CA VAL A 37 -2.05 9.05 1.86
C VAL A 37 -2.56 7.84 2.66
N VAL A 38 -3.75 7.34 2.32
CA VAL A 38 -4.35 6.16 2.97
C VAL A 38 -3.48 4.92 2.80
N ALA A 39 -2.87 4.73 1.63
CA ALA A 39 -1.91 3.66 1.36
C ALA A 39 -0.69 3.70 2.31
N ALA A 40 -0.21 4.89 2.66
CA ALA A 40 0.91 5.06 3.57
C ALA A 40 0.52 4.92 5.05
N ILE A 41 -0.62 5.49 5.46
CA ILE A 41 -1.03 5.50 6.87
C ILE A 41 -1.81 4.25 7.29
N GLY A 42 -2.48 3.57 6.37
CA GLY A 42 -3.34 2.41 6.65
C GLY A 42 -2.65 1.32 7.47
N PRO A 43 -1.43 0.88 7.11
CA PRO A 43 -0.68 -0.13 7.87
C PRO A 43 -0.40 0.25 9.33
N LEU A 44 -0.42 1.55 9.68
CA LEU A 44 -0.26 2.01 11.07
C LEU A 44 -1.42 1.56 11.97
N ASN A 45 -2.56 1.14 11.39
CA ASN A 45 -3.66 0.57 12.14
C ASN A 45 -3.27 -0.73 12.88
N ASN A 46 -2.20 -1.41 12.46
CA ASN A 46 -1.68 -2.58 13.17
C ASN A 46 -0.85 -2.21 14.41
N LEU A 47 -0.46 -0.93 14.60
CA LEU A 47 0.38 -0.52 15.73
C LEU A 47 -0.22 -0.86 17.11
N PRO A 48 -1.51 -0.62 17.40
CA PRO A 48 -2.08 -0.99 18.70
C PRO A 48 -1.99 -2.50 18.96
N GLN A 49 -2.16 -3.32 17.92
CA GLN A 49 -2.04 -4.77 18.02
C GLN A 49 -0.59 -5.22 18.27
N ILE A 50 0.37 -4.60 17.59
CA ILE A 50 1.81 -4.83 17.80
C ILE A 50 2.20 -4.44 19.22
N ILE A 51 1.78 -3.26 19.71
CA ILE A 51 2.03 -2.80 21.07
C ILE A 51 1.43 -3.78 22.08
N LYS A 52 0.18 -4.22 21.87
CA LYS A 52 -0.49 -5.21 22.74
C LYS A 52 0.35 -6.48 22.92
N ILE A 53 0.86 -7.02 21.81
CA ILE A 53 1.63 -8.26 21.82
C ILE A 53 3.01 -8.07 22.46
N TYR A 54 3.78 -7.07 22.00
CA TYR A 54 5.18 -6.95 22.40
C TYR A 54 5.42 -6.23 23.72
N LEU A 55 4.59 -5.22 24.07
CA LEU A 55 4.75 -4.48 25.31
C LEU A 55 4.03 -5.15 26.49
N TYR A 56 2.84 -5.70 26.24
CA TYR A 56 2.04 -6.33 27.29
C TYR A 56 2.12 -7.86 27.28
N HIS A 57 2.94 -8.45 26.39
CA HIS A 57 3.12 -9.90 26.26
C HIS A 57 1.80 -10.65 26.16
N ASN A 58 0.85 -10.08 25.41
CA ASN A 58 -0.51 -10.58 25.34
C ASN A 58 -0.99 -10.70 23.90
N ALA A 59 -0.88 -11.92 23.37
CA ALA A 59 -1.48 -12.31 22.10
C ALA A 59 -2.83 -13.03 22.25
N ALA A 60 -3.49 -12.92 23.42
CA ALA A 60 -4.78 -13.58 23.63
C ALA A 60 -5.83 -13.08 22.62
N GLY A 61 -6.47 -14.03 21.93
CA GLY A 61 -7.45 -13.78 20.88
C GLY A 61 -6.86 -13.45 19.51
N VAL A 62 -5.53 -13.45 19.37
CA VAL A 62 -4.85 -13.27 18.08
C VAL A 62 -4.68 -14.64 17.44
N SER A 63 -5.17 -14.80 16.20
CA SER A 63 -5.07 -16.06 15.44
C SER A 63 -3.85 -16.03 14.52
N PRO A 64 -2.76 -16.79 14.78
CA PRO A 64 -1.58 -16.81 13.91
C PRO A 64 -1.92 -17.23 12.47
N LEU A 65 -2.85 -18.17 12.30
CA LEU A 65 -3.29 -18.60 10.98
C LEU A 65 -3.91 -17.45 10.17
N SER A 66 -4.71 -16.60 10.82
CA SER A 66 -5.32 -15.45 10.15
C SER A 66 -4.25 -14.44 9.68
N TRP A 67 -3.28 -14.14 10.54
CA TRP A 67 -2.20 -13.20 10.20
C TRP A 67 -1.24 -13.76 9.15
N LEU A 68 -0.98 -15.07 9.16
CA LEU A 68 -0.25 -15.75 8.09
C LEU A 68 -0.97 -15.61 6.74
N LEU A 69 -2.28 -15.85 6.71
CA LEU A 69 -3.07 -15.71 5.49
C LEU A 69 -3.07 -14.26 5.00
N TYR A 70 -3.19 -13.27 5.88
CA TYR A 70 -3.07 -11.86 5.48
C TYR A 70 -1.72 -11.55 4.82
N THR A 71 -0.61 -11.97 5.44
CA THR A 71 0.73 -11.82 4.86
C THR A 71 0.85 -12.48 3.49
N ILE A 72 0.30 -13.68 3.31
CA ILE A 72 0.34 -14.39 2.02
C ILE A 72 -0.54 -13.68 0.98
N PHE A 73 -1.71 -13.17 1.38
CA PHE A 73 -2.63 -12.47 0.48
C PHE A 73 -2.11 -11.11 0.02
N ASP A 74 -1.16 -10.50 0.74
CA ASP A 74 -0.47 -9.31 0.27
C ASP A 74 0.39 -9.58 -0.98
N ILE A 75 0.90 -10.81 -1.16
CA ILE A 75 1.82 -11.18 -2.26
C ILE A 75 1.17 -10.98 -3.65
N PRO A 76 -0.03 -11.54 -3.95
CA PRO A 76 -0.71 -11.26 -5.21
C PRO A 76 -0.91 -9.78 -5.51
N TRP A 77 -1.20 -8.96 -4.49
CA TRP A 77 -1.41 -7.51 -4.65
C TRP A 77 -0.13 -6.75 -4.96
N ILE A 78 0.97 -7.12 -4.30
CA ILE A 78 2.30 -6.58 -4.60
C ILE A 78 2.70 -6.91 -6.03
N ILE A 79 2.52 -8.17 -6.44
CA ILE A 79 2.79 -8.61 -7.83
C ILE A 79 1.91 -7.84 -8.81
N TYR A 80 0.62 -7.73 -8.53
CA TYR A 80 -0.33 -7.00 -9.36
C TYR A 80 0.09 -5.54 -9.56
N GLY A 81 0.38 -4.82 -8.46
CA GLY A 81 0.83 -3.43 -8.50
C GLY A 81 2.15 -3.27 -9.26
N ALA A 82 3.09 -4.21 -9.09
CA ALA A 82 4.38 -4.17 -9.77
C ALA A 82 4.23 -4.36 -11.29
N VAL A 83 3.41 -5.33 -11.72
CA VAL A 83 3.13 -5.61 -13.14
C VAL A 83 2.44 -4.42 -13.81
N HIS A 84 1.50 -3.77 -13.13
CA HIS A 84 0.77 -2.62 -13.67
C HIS A 84 1.50 -1.28 -13.47
N LYS A 85 2.68 -1.29 -12.82
CA LYS A 85 3.48 -0.09 -12.48
C LYS A 85 2.73 0.91 -11.59
N GLU A 86 1.82 0.40 -10.77
CA GLU A 86 1.04 1.17 -9.80
C GLU A 86 1.78 1.25 -8.46
N PHE A 87 2.73 2.18 -8.37
CA PHE A 87 3.58 2.35 -7.20
C PHE A 87 2.82 2.49 -5.86
N PRO A 88 1.71 3.25 -5.77
CA PRO A 88 0.97 3.37 -4.50
C PRO A 88 0.43 2.04 -3.98
N ILE A 89 0.00 1.14 -4.88
CA ILE A 89 -0.51 -0.19 -4.52
C ILE A 89 0.64 -1.04 -3.98
N VAL A 90 1.77 -1.08 -4.68
CA VAL A 90 2.96 -1.83 -4.24
C VAL A 90 3.41 -1.36 -2.86
N LEU A 91 3.53 -0.04 -2.67
CA LEU A 91 3.96 0.53 -1.39
C LEU A 91 3.00 0.17 -0.26
N ALA A 92 1.68 0.30 -0.49
CA ALA A 92 0.67 -0.05 0.51
C ALA A 92 0.80 -1.50 0.97
N TYR A 93 0.79 -2.43 0.03
CA TYR A 93 0.76 -3.85 0.34
C TYR A 93 2.10 -4.39 0.87
N VAL A 94 3.24 -3.78 0.50
CA VAL A 94 4.52 -4.08 1.16
C VAL A 94 4.49 -3.67 2.63
N LEU A 95 3.97 -2.48 2.95
CA LEU A 95 3.85 -2.03 4.34
C LEU A 95 2.85 -2.88 5.13
N TRP A 96 1.72 -3.28 4.53
CA TRP A 96 0.80 -4.26 5.12
C TRP A 96 1.51 -5.58 5.41
N MET A 97 2.22 -6.14 4.45
CA MET A 97 2.94 -7.41 4.60
C MET A 97 3.96 -7.37 5.74
N ILE A 98 4.70 -6.26 5.90
CA ILE A 98 5.64 -6.07 7.01
C ILE A 98 4.88 -6.06 8.35
N THR A 99 3.85 -5.22 8.49
CA THR A 99 3.13 -5.10 9.77
C THR A 99 2.37 -6.38 10.14
N ASN A 100 1.75 -7.04 9.15
CA ASN A 100 1.09 -8.34 9.32
C ASN A 100 2.08 -9.41 9.78
N SER A 101 3.30 -9.43 9.21
CA SER A 101 4.36 -10.35 9.61
C SER A 101 4.85 -10.10 11.04
N ILE A 102 4.98 -8.83 11.45
CA ILE A 102 5.34 -8.48 12.83
C ILE A 102 4.29 -9.02 13.81
N VAL A 103 2.99 -8.85 13.50
CA VAL A 103 1.92 -9.38 14.35
C VAL A 103 1.94 -10.91 14.38
N LEU A 104 2.13 -11.57 13.22
CA LEU A 104 2.26 -13.03 13.13
C LEU A 104 3.40 -13.55 14.01
N ILE A 105 4.59 -12.96 13.89
CA ILE A 105 5.77 -13.35 14.68
C ILE A 105 5.48 -13.14 16.17
N GLY A 106 4.92 -11.99 16.54
CA GLY A 106 4.56 -11.72 17.92
C GLY A 106 3.57 -12.74 18.50
N ALA A 107 2.55 -13.12 17.73
CA ALA A 107 1.54 -14.10 18.14
C ALA A 107 2.06 -15.55 18.22
N LEU A 108 3.22 -15.84 17.63
CA LEU A 108 3.90 -17.14 17.76
C LEU A 108 4.85 -17.17 18.97
N ILE A 109 5.30 -16.01 19.45
CA ILE A 109 6.28 -15.89 20.54
C ILE A 109 5.58 -15.70 21.90
N TYR A 110 4.53 -14.88 21.95
CA TYR A 110 3.79 -14.50 23.16
C TYR A 110 2.37 -15.05 23.13
#